data_AF-A0A839V734-F1
#
_entry.id   AF-A0A839V734-F1
#
_cell.length_a   1.000
_cell.length_b   1.000
_cell.length_c   1.000
_cell.angle_alpha   90.00
_cell.angle_beta   90.00
_cell.angle_gamma   90.00
#
_symmetry.space_group_name_H-M   'P 1'
#
loop_
_entity.id
_entity.type
_entity.pdbx_description
1 polymer ?
#
loop_
_entity_poly.entity_id
_entity_poly.type
_entity_poly.pdbx_seq_one_letter_code
_entity_poly.pdbx_strand_id
1 'polypeptide(L)' 'MDASAYDAWYKTPRGRWIGSRELDLIRGSLAAHPGESLLDVGCGTGYFTRGLAKQWEGPVSGIDST' A
#
# COMPACT_ATOMS: atom_id res chain seq x y z
N MET A 1 16.75 -1.15 8.28
CA MET A 1 15.86 -2.18 7.70
C MET A 1 16.30 -2.40 6.26
N ASP A 2 16.34 -3.63 5.75
CA ASP A 2 16.70 -3.88 4.34
C ASP A 2 15.43 -3.86 3.47
N ALA A 3 15.32 -2.84 2.62
CA ALA A 3 14.20 -2.66 1.69
C ALA A 3 14.01 -3.85 0.74
N SER A 4 15.11 -4.48 0.31
CA SER A 4 15.05 -5.60 -0.63
C SER A 4 14.49 -6.86 0.03
N ALA A 5 14.92 -7.15 1.27
CA ALA A 5 14.39 -8.26 2.07
C ALA A 5 12.91 -8.05 2.42
N TYR A 6 12.51 -6.80 2.72
CA TYR A 6 11.11 -6.43 2.98
C TYR A 6 10.22 -6.72 1.75
N ASP A 7 10.60 -6.21 0.57
CA ASP A 7 9.84 -6.45 -0.65
C ASP A 7 9.84 -7.93 -1.06
N ALA A 8 10.95 -8.64 -0.85
CA ALA A 8 11.03 -10.07 -1.10
C ALA A 8 10.07 -10.87 -0.22
N TRP A 9 9.87 -10.46 1.04
CA TRP A 9 8.94 -11.13 1.95
C TRP A 9 7.50 -11.10 1.43
N TYR A 10 7.03 -9.95 0.94
CA TYR A 10 5.69 -9.84 0.32
C TYR A 10 5.56 -10.61 -1.00
N LYS A 11 6.66 -11.10 -1.58
CA LYS A 11 6.65 -12.03 -2.73
C LYS A 11 6.58 -13.49 -2.32
N THR A 12 6.60 -13.83 -1.02
CA THR A 12 6.30 -15.21 -0.57
C THR A 12 4.79 -15.47 -0.63
N PRO A 13 4.33 -16.73 -0.71
CA PRO A 13 2.89 -17.04 -0.68
C PRO A 13 2.18 -16.47 0.55
N ARG A 14 2.80 -16.61 1.74
CA ARG A 14 2.27 -16.04 2.99
C ARG A 14 2.27 -14.53 2.97
N GLY A 15 3.38 -13.90 2.58
CA GLY A 15 3.49 -12.44 2.51
C GLY A 15 2.47 -11.82 1.55
N ARG A 16 2.26 -12.44 0.37
CA ARG A 16 1.20 -12.01 -0.57
C ARG A 16 -0.19 -12.06 0.06
N TRP A 17 -0.52 -13.15 0.75
CA TRP A 17 -1.82 -13.30 1.39
C TRP A 17 -2.02 -12.30 2.52
N ILE A 18 -1.00 -12.06 3.34
CA ILE A 18 -1.07 -11.05 4.41
C ILE A 18 -1.22 -9.65 3.80
N GLY A 19 -0.35 -9.28 2.84
CA GLY A 19 -0.37 -7.96 2.23
C GLY A 19 -1.69 -7.65 1.52
N SER A 20 -2.34 -8.63 0.87
CA SER A 20 -3.67 -8.41 0.30
C SER A 20 -4.73 -8.12 1.37
N ARG A 21 -4.68 -8.84 2.50
CA ARG A 21 -5.61 -8.60 3.61
C ARG A 21 -5.40 -7.23 4.25
N GLU A 22 -4.15 -6.82 4.41
CA GLU A 22 -3.81 -5.49 4.94
C GLU A 22 -4.30 -4.38 4.00
N LEU A 23 -4.11 -4.52 2.69
CA LEU A 23 -4.62 -3.57 1.70
C LEU A 23 -6.15 -3.45 1.75
N ASP A 24 -6.86 -4.58 1.80
CA ASP A 24 -8.32 -4.60 1.91
C ASP A 24 -8.81 -3.88 3.18
N LEU A 25 -8.14 -4.13 4.31
CA LEU A 25 -8.45 -3.50 5.59
C LEU A 25 -8.20 -1.99 5.59
N ILE A 26 -7.06 -1.56 5.05
CA ILE A 26 -6.73 -0.13 4.90
C ILE A 26 -7.79 0.56 4.05
N ARG A 27 -8.07 0.01 2.85
CA ARG A 27 -9.07 0.58 1.93
C ARG A 27 -10.46 0.66 2.57
N GLY A 28 -10.88 -0.38 3.29
CA GLY A 28 -12.18 -0.40 3.96
C GLY A 28 -12.28 0.53 5.17
N SER A 29 -11.15 0.86 5.80
CA SER A 29 -11.11 1.78 6.95
C SER A 29 -11.08 3.25 6.52
N LEU A 30 -10.59 3.53 5.32
CA LEU A 30 -10.66 4.83 4.68
C LEU A 30 -12.08 4.99 4.12
N ALA A 31 -12.94 5.69 4.84
CA ALA A 31 -14.31 6.00 4.40
C ALA A 31 -14.33 7.04 3.25
N ALA A 32 -13.55 6.78 2.20
CA ALA A 32 -13.35 7.69 1.09
C ALA A 32 -14.44 7.57 0.04
N HIS A 33 -14.68 8.67 -0.64
CA HIS A 33 -15.58 8.73 -1.78
C HIS A 33 -14.85 8.43 -3.09
N PRO A 34 -15.55 7.88 -4.10
CA PRO A 34 -14.99 7.72 -5.44
C PRO A 34 -14.34 9.01 -5.96
N GLY A 35 -13.12 8.89 -6.48
CA GLY A 35 -12.37 10.01 -7.06
C GLY A 35 -11.57 10.86 -6.05
N GLU A 36 -11.69 10.63 -4.73
CA GLU A 36 -10.84 11.32 -3.75
C GLU A 36 -9.36 10.93 -3.90
N SER A 37 -8.46 11.85 -3.56
CA SER A 37 -7.02 11.57 -3.55
C SER A 37 -6.57 10.90 -2.25
N LEU A 38 -5.56 10.05 -2.34
CA LEU A 38 -4.95 9.35 -1.21
C LEU A 38 -3.46 9.69 -1.11
N LEU A 39 -3.03 10.05 0.11
CA LEU A 39 -1.62 10.26 0.45
C LEU A 39 -1.15 9.19 1.46
N ASP A 40 -0.17 8.39 1.05
CA ASP A 40 0.51 7.40 1.88
C ASP A 40 1.79 8.03 2.47
N VAL A 41 1.75 8.42 3.75
CA VAL A 41 2.86 9.10 4.44
C VAL A 41 3.73 8.07 5.16
N GLY A 42 5.03 8.09 4.88
CA GLY A 42 5.96 7.06 5.36
C GLY A 42 5.85 5.78 4.53
N CYS A 43 5.70 5.93 3.21
CA CYS A 43 5.39 4.83 2.32
C CYS A 43 6.53 3.81 2.14
N GLY A 44 7.75 4.13 2.59
CA GLY A 44 8.94 3.29 2.46
C GLY A 44 9.19 2.85 1.01
N THR A 45 9.24 1.53 0.79
CA THR A 45 9.40 0.94 -0.56
C THR A 45 8.18 1.15 -1.49
N GLY A 46 7.15 1.84 -0.98
CA GLY A 46 5.88 2.10 -1.66
C GLY A 46 5.00 0.86 -1.75
N TYR A 47 5.27 -0.22 -0.98
CA TYR A 47 4.51 -1.48 -1.02
C TYR A 47 3.00 -1.23 -1.03
N PHE A 48 2.52 -0.51 -0.03
CA PHE A 48 1.11 -0.15 0.11
C PHE A 48 0.67 0.89 -0.90
N THR A 49 1.47 1.94 -1.18
CA THR A 49 1.15 2.94 -2.20
C THR A 49 0.77 2.32 -3.55
N ARG A 50 1.60 1.42 -4.12
CA ARG A 50 1.25 0.80 -5.43
C ARG A 50 0.17 -0.27 -5.31
N GLY A 51 -0.04 -0.84 -4.12
CA GLY A 51 -1.16 -1.74 -3.86
C GLY A 51 -2.48 -0.99 -3.90
N LEU A 52 -2.55 0.12 -3.18
CA LEU A 52 -3.70 1.02 -3.12
C LEU A 52 -3.98 1.66 -4.48
N ALA A 53 -2.95 2.09 -5.20
CA ALA A 53 -3.10 2.66 -6.55
C ALA A 53 -3.78 1.72 -7.57
N LYS A 54 -3.78 0.39 -7.33
CA LYS A 54 -4.48 -0.57 -8.19
C LYS A 54 -5.97 -0.73 -7.85
N GLN A 55 -6.38 -0.31 -6.66
CA GLN A 55 -7.71 -0.54 -6.10
C GLN A 55 -8.47 0.75 -5.79
N TRP A 56 -7.79 1.90 -5.83
CA TRP A 56 -8.34 3.22 -5.51
C TRP A 56 -8.83 3.92 -6.77
N GLU A 57 -10.01 4.55 -6.69
CA GLU A 57 -10.66 5.19 -7.85
C GLU A 57 -10.24 6.65 -8.07
N GLY A 58 -9.15 7.08 -7.42
CA GLY A 58 -8.60 8.43 -7.53
C GLY A 58 -7.07 8.45 -7.50
N PRO A 59 -6.44 9.63 -7.49
CA PRO A 59 -4.99 9.76 -7.44
C PRO A 59 -4.41 9.20 -6.14
N VAL A 60 -3.36 8.39 -6.23
CA VAL A 60 -2.60 7.89 -5.08
C VAL A 60 -1.18 8.38 -5.17
N SER A 61 -0.67 8.98 -4.09
CA SER A 61 0.73 9.43 -3.98
C SER A 61 1.33 8.92 -2.68
N GLY A 62 2.61 8.58 -2.72
CA GLY A 62 3.40 8.20 -1.55
C GLY A 62 4.49 9.22 -1.30
N ILE A 63 4.75 9.53 -0.03
CA ILE A 63 5.89 10.36 0.39
C ILE A 63 6.66 9.65 1.49
N ASP A 64 7.98 9.59 1.31
CA ASP A 64 8.91 9.13 2.32
C ASP A 64 10.12 10.08 2.35
N SER A 65 10.77 10.18 3.51
CA SER A 65 11.93 11.06 3.71
C SER A 65 13.26 10.31 3.63
N THR A 66 13.24 9.02 3.31
CA THR A 66 14.41 8.13 3.34
C THR A 66 14.78 7.55 1.98
#